data_AF-A0A174ZPP9-F1
#
_entry.id   AF-A0A174ZPP9-F1
#
_cell.length_a   1.000
_cell.length_b   1.000
_cell.length_c   1.000
_cell.angle_alpha   90.00
_cell.angle_beta   90.00
_cell.angle_gamma   90.00
#
_symmetry.space_group_name_H-M   'P 1'
#
loop_
_entity.id
_entity.type
_entity.pdbx_description
1 polymer ?
#
loop_
_entity_poly.entity_id
_entity_poly.type
_entity_poly.pdbx_seq_one_letter_code
_entity_poly.pdbx_strand_id
1 'polypeptide(L)'
;MGKELELYKNFIDGLVERKNSVTALWVKGDGFPKIADNKAKNDLLATLTPEQKDVLAEMLQDEHIAGIHTTLAYINKMMDLDGLELHQDGESYPNDYFESLHYDFISRCDGDEWPE
;
A
#
# COMPACT_ATOMS: atom_id res chain seq x y z
N MET A 1 12.51 -2.35 22.55
CA MET A 1 12.08 -3.30 21.50
C MET A 1 13.27 -4.16 21.11
N GLY A 2 13.04 -5.43 20.80
CA GLY A 2 14.05 -6.25 20.13
C GLY A 2 14.29 -5.77 18.70
N LYS A 3 15.42 -6.14 18.11
CA LYS A 3 15.81 -5.72 16.75
C LYS A 3 14.78 -6.19 15.72
N GLU A 4 14.24 -7.39 15.89
CA GLU A 4 13.19 -7.99 15.06
C GLU A 4 11.92 -7.14 15.00
N LEU A 5 11.51 -6.52 16.11
CA LEU A 5 10.32 -5.67 16.17
C LEU A 5 10.56 -4.33 15.47
N GLU A 6 11.75 -3.73 15.64
CA GLU A 6 12.10 -2.51 14.89
C GLU A 6 12.12 -2.77 13.39
N LEU A 7 12.68 -3.91 12.95
CA LEU A 7 12.70 -4.28 11.55
C LEU A 7 11.29 -4.49 10.99
N TYR A 8 10.41 -5.16 11.73
CA TYR A 8 9.00 -5.34 11.38
C TYR A 8 8.27 -4.00 11.23
N LYS A 9 8.38 -3.10 12.22
CA LYS A 9 7.74 -1.79 12.18
C LYS A 9 8.22 -0.99 10.97
N ASN A 10 9.53 -0.92 10.75
CA ASN A 10 10.11 -0.24 9.60
C ASN A 10 9.67 -0.85 8.26
N PHE A 11 9.46 -2.16 8.18
CA PHE A 11 8.93 -2.82 6.99
C PHE A 11 7.51 -2.33 6.67
N ILE A 12 6.61 -2.36 7.66
CA ILE A 12 5.23 -1.88 7.49
C ILE A 12 5.19 -0.37 7.23
N ASP A 13 5.93 0.42 8.00
CA ASP A 13 5.99 1.88 7.83
C ASP A 13 6.54 2.25 6.45
N GLY A 14 7.52 1.50 5.92
CA GLY A 14 8.00 1.66 4.56
C GLY A 14 6.94 1.40 3.49
N LEU A 15 5.99 0.47 3.72
CA LEU A 15 4.84 0.27 2.83
C LEU A 15 3.83 1.43 2.96
N VAL A 16 3.60 1.92 4.17
CA VAL A 16 2.72 3.07 4.44
C VAL A 16 3.22 4.33 3.74
N GLU A 17 4.53 4.60 3.74
CA GLU A 17 5.14 5.69 2.97
C GLU A 17 4.84 5.60 1.46
N ARG A 18 4.61 4.38 0.96
CA ARG A 18 4.34 4.06 -0.45
C ARG A 18 2.85 3.88 -0.73
N LYS A 19 1.97 4.20 0.23
CA LYS A 19 0.51 4.05 0.07
C LYS A 19 -0.07 4.97 -0.99
N ASN A 20 0.55 6.11 -1.28
CA ASN A 20 0.01 7.08 -2.23
C ASN A 20 0.28 6.63 -3.68
N SER A 21 -0.81 6.42 -4.44
CA SER A 21 -0.76 5.98 -5.83
C SER A 21 -0.31 7.09 -6.77
N VAL A 22 0.81 6.86 -7.45
CA VAL A 22 1.29 7.75 -8.52
C VAL A 22 0.23 7.91 -9.62
N THR A 23 -0.53 6.85 -9.90
CA THR A 23 -1.60 6.88 -10.90
C THR A 23 -2.76 7.77 -10.47
N ALA A 24 -3.19 7.67 -9.21
CA ALA A 24 -4.22 8.54 -8.65
C ALA A 24 -3.79 10.01 -8.72
N LEU A 25 -2.53 10.29 -8.34
CA LEU A 25 -1.94 11.63 -8.44
C LEU A 25 -1.96 12.18 -9.86
N TRP A 26 -1.62 11.37 -10.87
CA TRP A 26 -1.68 11.79 -12.28
C TRP A 26 -3.11 12.06 -12.74
N VAL A 27 -4.08 11.22 -12.36
CA VAL A 27 -5.49 11.40 -12.72
C VAL A 27 -6.05 12.71 -12.15
N LYS A 28 -5.69 13.03 -10.91
CA LYS A 28 -6.08 14.28 -10.24
C LYS A 28 -5.39 15.52 -10.85
N GLY A 29 -4.18 15.35 -11.37
CA GLY A 29 -3.40 16.41 -12.03
C GLY A 29 -3.61 16.50 -13.55
N ASP A 30 -2.48 16.68 -14.27
CA ASP A 30 -2.45 16.91 -15.73
C ASP A 30 -2.58 15.62 -16.57
N GLY A 31 -2.86 14.50 -15.94
CA GLY A 31 -2.92 13.17 -16.55
C GLY A 31 -1.57 12.46 -16.65
N PHE A 32 -1.57 11.35 -17.38
CA PHE A 32 -0.41 10.49 -17.57
C PHE A 32 0.67 11.15 -18.45
N PRO A 33 1.95 10.68 -18.38
CA PRO A 33 3.01 11.13 -19.29
C PRO A 33 2.56 11.14 -20.76
N LYS A 34 2.88 12.20 -21.50
CA LYS A 34 2.40 12.44 -22.87
C LYS A 34 3.18 11.61 -23.91
N ILE A 35 3.03 10.29 -23.82
CA ILE A 35 3.53 9.29 -24.77
C ILE A 35 2.37 8.64 -25.52
N ALA A 36 2.64 8.01 -26.66
CA ALA A 36 1.62 7.41 -27.52
C ALA A 36 0.72 6.42 -26.77
N ASP A 37 1.31 5.58 -25.92
CA ASP A 37 0.60 4.54 -25.15
C ASP A 37 -0.43 5.11 -24.16
N ASN A 38 -0.21 6.33 -23.67
CA ASN A 38 -1.09 6.99 -22.72
C ASN A 38 -2.13 7.89 -23.40
N LYS A 39 -2.17 7.95 -24.74
CA LYS A 39 -3.07 8.85 -25.47
C LYS A 39 -4.53 8.61 -25.09
N ALA A 40 -5.00 7.37 -25.16
CA ALA A 40 -6.40 7.04 -24.85
C ALA A 40 -6.78 7.40 -23.40
N LYS A 41 -5.86 7.17 -22.44
CA LYS A 41 -6.07 7.54 -21.03
C LYS A 41 -6.18 9.06 -20.89
N ASN A 42 -5.27 9.80 -21.49
CA ASN A 42 -5.27 11.27 -21.42
C ASN A 42 -6.47 11.90 -22.13
N ASP A 43 -6.88 11.34 -23.28
CA ASP A 43 -8.08 11.79 -23.99
C ASP A 43 -9.34 11.59 -23.12
N LEU A 44 -9.47 10.44 -22.46
CA LEU A 44 -10.55 10.19 -21.50
C LEU A 44 -10.51 11.21 -20.37
N LEU A 45 -9.36 11.39 -19.70
CA LEU A 45 -9.21 12.33 -18.59
C LEU A 45 -9.53 13.78 -18.99
N ALA A 46 -9.29 14.16 -20.25
CA ALA A 46 -9.62 15.49 -20.75
C ALA A 46 -11.14 15.75 -20.86
N THR A 47 -11.96 14.70 -20.91
CA THR A 47 -13.43 14.81 -20.95
C THR A 47 -14.08 14.89 -19.56
N LEU A 48 -13.33 14.59 -18.50
CA LEU A 48 -13.84 14.56 -17.14
C LEU A 48 -13.77 15.94 -16.48
N THR A 49 -14.78 16.28 -15.67
CA THR A 49 -14.72 17.44 -14.79
C THR A 49 -13.70 17.22 -13.67
N PRO A 50 -13.23 18.28 -12.98
CA PRO A 50 -12.37 18.13 -11.81
C PRO A 50 -12.95 17.19 -10.74
N GLU A 51 -14.25 17.29 -10.46
CA GLU A 51 -14.93 16.46 -9.46
C GLU A 51 -14.97 14.98 -9.88
N GLN A 52 -15.16 14.71 -11.17
CA GLN A 52 -15.10 13.34 -11.71
C GLN A 52 -13.68 12.76 -11.64
N LYS A 53 -12.65 13.59 -11.86
CA LYS A 53 -11.26 13.18 -11.69
C LYS A 53 -10.94 12.89 -10.24
N ASP A 54 -11.46 13.67 -9.30
CA ASP A 54 -11.29 13.44 -7.87
C ASP A 54 -11.87 12.08 -7.46
N VAL A 55 -13.10 11.76 -7.88
CA VAL A 55 -13.72 10.45 -7.62
C VAL A 55 -12.91 9.31 -8.25
N LEU A 56 -12.46 9.45 -9.50
CA LEU A 56 -11.64 8.42 -10.14
C LEU A 56 -10.28 8.25 -9.45
N ALA A 57 -9.65 9.34 -9.01
CA ALA A 57 -8.39 9.30 -8.29
C ALA A 57 -8.55 8.61 -6.93
N GLU A 58 -9.64 8.87 -6.20
CA GLU A 58 -9.98 8.19 -4.94
C GLU A 58 -10.14 6.68 -5.16
N MET A 59 -10.92 6.25 -6.16
CA MET A 59 -11.06 4.83 -6.49
C MET A 59 -9.72 4.14 -6.79
N LEU A 60 -8.82 4.83 -7.50
CA LEU A 60 -7.49 4.31 -7.83
C LEU A 60 -6.55 4.29 -6.63
N GLN A 61 -6.73 5.21 -5.68
CA GLN A 61 -6.01 5.25 -4.43
C GLN A 61 -6.44 4.10 -3.51
N ASP A 62 -7.74 3.88 -3.40
CA ASP A 62 -8.33 2.78 -2.63
C ASP A 62 -7.86 1.42 -3.17
N GLU A 63 -7.91 1.23 -4.49
CA GLU A 63 -7.46 -0.02 -5.13
C GLU A 63 -5.95 -0.26 -4.92
N HIS A 64 -5.13 0.79 -4.92
CA HIS A 64 -3.69 0.66 -4.66
C HIS A 64 -3.42 0.20 -3.22
N ILE A 65 -4.12 0.77 -2.23
CA ILE A 65 -4.05 0.33 -0.84
C ILE A 65 -4.59 -1.11 -0.70
N ALA A 66 -5.72 -1.43 -1.34
CA ALA A 66 -6.31 -2.76 -1.33
C ALA A 66 -5.37 -3.82 -1.92
N GLY A 67 -4.60 -3.48 -2.95
CA GLY A 67 -3.58 -4.35 -3.54
C GLY A 67 -2.44 -4.69 -2.57
N ILE A 68 -1.93 -3.70 -1.83
CA ILE A 68 -0.91 -3.91 -0.79
C ILE A 68 -1.49 -4.78 0.34
N HIS A 69 -2.66 -4.41 0.85
CA HIS A 69 -3.38 -5.16 1.88
C HIS A 69 -3.58 -6.63 1.49
N THR A 70 -4.08 -6.89 0.28
CA THR A 70 -4.34 -8.25 -0.22
C THR A 70 -3.06 -9.07 -0.28
N THR A 71 -1.95 -8.45 -0.69
CA THR A 71 -0.64 -9.12 -0.73
C THR A 71 -0.17 -9.49 0.67
N LEU A 72 -0.29 -8.57 1.64
CA LEU A 72 0.06 -8.82 3.03
C LEU A 72 -0.82 -9.90 3.66
N ALA A 73 -2.12 -9.89 3.38
CA ALA A 73 -3.05 -10.92 3.86
C ALA A 73 -2.70 -12.32 3.31
N TYR A 74 -2.28 -12.39 2.04
CA TYR A 74 -1.76 -13.63 1.48
C TYR A 74 -0.49 -14.10 2.19
N ILE A 75 0.46 -13.19 2.43
CA ILE A 75 1.70 -13.50 3.16
C ILE A 75 1.41 -14.00 4.58
N ASN A 76 0.54 -13.32 5.33
CA ASN A 76 0.08 -13.79 6.65
C ASN A 76 -0.45 -15.22 6.58
N LYS A 77 -1.36 -15.51 5.64
CA LYS A 77 -1.89 -16.87 5.47
C LYS A 77 -0.79 -17.90 5.23
N MET A 78 0.23 -17.56 4.43
CA MET A 78 1.37 -18.45 4.18
C MET A 78 2.22 -18.64 5.45
N MET A 79 2.38 -17.61 6.28
CA MET A 79 3.08 -17.70 7.56
C MET A 79 2.32 -18.61 8.54
N ASP A 80 0.99 -18.48 8.60
CA ASP A 80 0.15 -19.23 9.53
C ASP A 80 0.01 -20.72 9.18
N LEU A 81 -0.11 -21.03 7.89
CA LEU A 81 -0.53 -22.36 7.43
C LEU A 81 0.60 -23.17 6.79
N ASP A 82 1.55 -22.50 6.14
CA ASP A 82 2.52 -23.14 5.26
C ASP A 82 3.97 -22.94 5.74
N GLY A 83 4.17 -22.33 6.92
CA GLY A 83 5.48 -22.15 7.54
C GLY A 83 6.38 -21.16 6.80
N LEU A 84 5.81 -20.20 6.07
CA LEU A 84 6.59 -19.09 5.51
C LEU A 84 7.18 -18.25 6.65
N GLU A 85 8.44 -17.87 6.52
CA GLU A 85 9.09 -16.92 7.43
C GLU A 85 9.70 -15.76 6.63
N LEU A 86 9.50 -14.53 7.11
CA LEU A 86 10.16 -13.35 6.57
C LEU A 86 11.40 -13.04 7.39
N HIS A 87 12.55 -12.91 6.74
CA HIS A 87 13.83 -12.67 7.41
C HIS A 87 14.52 -11.41 6.86
N GLN A 88 15.07 -10.59 7.76
CA GLN A 88 15.92 -9.46 7.41
C GLN A 88 17.10 -9.37 8.39
N ASP A 89 18.31 -9.20 7.85
CA ASP A 89 19.53 -9.03 8.64
C ASP A 89 19.74 -10.11 9.72
N GLY A 90 19.36 -11.34 9.40
CA GLY A 90 19.47 -12.52 10.27
C GLY A 90 18.37 -12.65 11.33
N GLU A 91 17.43 -11.70 11.39
CA GLU A 91 16.27 -11.76 12.28
C GLU A 91 15.03 -12.25 11.51
N SER A 92 14.24 -13.12 12.13
CA SER A 92 12.89 -13.43 11.64
C SER A 92 11.93 -12.34 12.09
N TYR A 93 11.08 -11.86 11.20
CA TYR A 93 9.95 -11.03 11.59
C TYR A 93 9.02 -11.83 12.49
N PRO A 94 8.50 -11.21 13.55
CA PRO A 94 7.47 -11.85 14.35
C PRO A 94 6.18 -11.98 13.52
N ASN A 95 5.46 -13.08 13.74
CA ASN A 95 4.11 -13.26 13.21
C ASN A 95 3.10 -12.92 14.31
N ASP A 96 2.12 -12.06 13.98
CA ASP A 96 1.01 -11.67 14.86
C ASP A 96 1.42 -11.17 16.27
N TYR A 97 2.53 -10.44 16.38
CA TYR A 97 2.96 -9.85 17.66
C TYR A 97 2.06 -8.69 18.11
N PHE A 98 1.73 -7.78 17.18
CA PHE A 98 0.75 -6.72 17.42
C PHE A 98 -0.60 -7.16 16.86
N GLU A 99 -0.67 -7.19 15.53
CA GLU A 99 -1.76 -7.71 14.74
C GLU A 99 -1.14 -8.38 13.49
N SER A 100 -1.98 -8.91 12.62
CA SER A 100 -1.54 -9.39 11.31
C SER A 100 -0.93 -8.26 10.45
N LEU A 101 -0.01 -8.59 9.54
CA LEU A 101 0.70 -7.65 8.65
C LEU A 101 -0.25 -6.67 7.94
N HIS A 102 -1.36 -7.21 7.41
CA HIS A 102 -2.32 -6.44 6.65
C HIS A 102 -3.16 -5.50 7.52
N TYR A 103 -3.45 -5.91 8.76
CA TYR A 103 -4.15 -5.05 9.72
C TYR A 103 -3.24 -3.93 10.21
N ASP A 104 -2.01 -4.25 10.58
CA ASP A 104 -1.03 -3.25 10.99
C ASP A 104 -0.76 -2.21 9.89
N PHE A 105 -0.71 -2.64 8.63
CA PHE A 105 -0.61 -1.73 7.49
C PHE A 105 -1.79 -0.77 7.37
N ILE A 106 -3.03 -1.25 7.55
CA ILE A 106 -4.23 -0.40 7.47
C ILE A 106 -4.28 0.58 8.65
N SER A 107 -4.05 0.11 9.88
CA SER A 107 -3.97 0.99 11.06
C SER A 107 -2.93 2.10 10.87
N ARG A 108 -1.74 1.76 10.35
CA ARG A 108 -0.71 2.77 10.05
C ARG A 108 -1.10 3.68 8.88
N CYS A 109 -1.85 3.19 7.90
CA CYS A 109 -2.42 4.05 6.86
C CYS A 109 -3.40 5.07 7.43
N ASP A 110 -4.18 4.70 8.45
CA ASP A 110 -5.16 5.55 9.14
C ASP A 110 -4.50 6.50 10.16
N GLY A 111 -3.21 6.31 10.45
CA GLY A 111 -2.41 7.17 11.31
C GLY A 111 -2.31 6.70 12.75
N ASP A 112 -2.70 5.46 13.05
CA ASP A 112 -2.58 4.89 14.38
C ASP A 112 -1.12 4.69 14.76
N GLU A 113 -0.75 5.05 15.99
CA GLU A 113 0.59 4.77 16.53
C GLU A 113 0.76 3.28 16.86
N TRP A 114 2.00 2.80 16.78
CA TRP A 114 2.34 1.43 17.17
C TRP A 114 2.03 1.18 18.66
N PRO A 115 1.47 0.01 19.03
CA PRO A 115 1.30 -0.34 20.44
C PRO A 115 2.63 -0.44 21.19
N GLU A 116 2.57 -0.19 22.51
CA GLU A 116 3.70 -0.34 23.46
C GLU A 116 4.03 -1.81 23.76
#